data_AF-A0A7S2AKV3-F1
#
_entry.id   AF-A0A7S2AKV3-F1
#
_cell.length_a   1.000
_cell.length_b   1.000
_cell.length_c   1.000
_cell.angle_alpha   90.00
_cell.angle_beta   90.00
_cell.angle_gamma   90.00
#
_symmetry.space_group_name_H-M   'P 1'
#
loop_
_entity.id
_entity.type
_entity.pdbx_description
1 polymer ?
#
loop_
_entity_poly.entity_id
_entity_poly.type
_entity_poly.pdbx_seq_one_letter_code
_entity_poly.pdbx_strand_id
1 'polypeptide(L)'
;GDGFFLPHTLLAILRAESECTADAAARVIVTELPLPKSPSSREPSELIAPAVPRPLVADAILARLRDRLSFAKLHGKLPELVGLFGIAGREGTVRRNVLVSILALARLGISALEADELVCYLCGVKAAAGDVCVKLADFYRGVQRAGSPEDWLPVWQMRQLARQRLDGRGAALTANASTLRCGEWLSERDFRRCLITALSKDGQKVNSGEEDRMVLLAEKNSLGEVRWRRFVFAYASMRVGGSGGTPGTSPAKPADAGRHGLAVEAA
;
A
#
# COMPACT_ATOMS: atom_id res chain seq x y z
N GLY A 1 14.92 16.59 27.38
CA GLY A 1 14.71 15.21 26.93
C GLY A 1 13.33 15.19 26.36
N ASP A 2 13.22 15.61 25.10
CA ASP A 2 12.00 16.23 24.61
C ASP A 2 11.16 15.15 23.93
N GLY A 3 10.26 14.56 24.72
CA GLY A 3 9.30 13.60 24.22
C GLY A 3 8.31 14.29 23.29
N PHE A 4 8.22 13.79 22.06
CA PHE A 4 7.17 14.20 21.12
C PHE A 4 5.83 13.63 21.58
N PHE A 5 4.88 14.50 21.91
CA PHE A 5 3.51 14.11 22.18
C PHE A 5 2.80 13.83 20.86
N LEU A 6 2.54 12.55 20.58
CA LEU A 6 1.70 12.16 19.46
C LEU A 6 0.24 12.52 19.77
N PRO A 7 -0.49 13.14 18.82
CA PRO A 7 -1.90 13.41 18.96
C PRO A 7 -2.70 12.12 19.18
N HIS A 8 -3.75 12.19 20.00
CA HIS A 8 -4.60 11.05 20.35
C HIS A 8 -5.15 10.29 19.13
N THR A 9 -5.41 10.98 18.01
CA THR A 9 -5.84 10.38 16.75
C THR A 9 -4.78 9.47 16.15
N LEU A 10 -3.50 9.86 16.24
CA LEU A 10 -2.37 9.08 15.73
C LEU A 10 -2.08 7.88 16.63
N LEU A 11 -2.23 8.05 17.95
CA LEU A 11 -2.21 6.93 18.90
C LEU A 11 -3.38 5.96 18.67
N ALA A 12 -4.57 6.45 18.33
CA ALA A 12 -5.72 5.61 18.00
C ALA A 12 -5.47 4.81 16.71
N ILE A 13 -4.86 5.41 15.69
CA ILE A 13 -4.45 4.72 14.45
C ILE A 13 -3.41 3.63 14.73
N LEU A 14 -2.43 3.92 15.59
CA LEU A 14 -1.42 2.94 16.01
C LEU A 14 -2.03 1.80 16.86
N ARG A 15 -3.08 2.09 17.66
CA ARG A 15 -3.77 1.17 18.57
C ARG A 15 -4.91 0.35 17.95
N ALA A 16 -5.52 0.78 16.84
CA ALA A 16 -6.72 0.14 16.27
C ALA A 16 -6.50 -1.28 15.69
N GLU A 17 -5.28 -1.83 15.71
CA GLU A 17 -5.02 -3.25 15.44
C GLU A 17 -4.50 -4.01 16.68
N SER A 18 -4.58 -3.43 17.88
CA SER A 18 -4.27 -4.09 19.15
C SER A 18 -5.50 -4.81 19.71
N GLU A 19 -6.20 -5.60 18.90
CA GLU A 19 -7.14 -6.61 19.41
C GLU A 19 -6.36 -7.89 19.80
N CYS A 20 -5.34 -7.74 20.63
CA CYS A 20 -4.82 -8.82 21.46
C CYS A 20 -3.89 -8.24 22.53
N THR A 21 -4.48 -7.60 23.54
CA THR A 21 -4.17 -7.71 24.97
C THR A 21 -4.77 -6.49 25.66
N ALA A 22 -5.73 -6.78 26.54
CA ALA A 22 -6.22 -5.80 27.48
C ALA A 22 -5.08 -5.35 28.40
N ASP A 23 -5.18 -4.10 28.83
CA ASP A 23 -4.45 -3.53 29.96
C ASP A 23 -3.01 -3.04 29.70
N ALA A 24 -2.91 -1.89 29.01
CA ALA A 24 -1.92 -0.88 29.35
C ALA A 24 -2.32 0.46 28.72
N ALA A 25 -2.66 1.44 29.56
CA ALA A 25 -2.63 2.85 29.20
C ALA A 25 -1.16 3.28 28.99
N ALA A 26 -0.50 2.73 27.98
CA ALA A 26 0.89 3.06 27.67
C ALA A 26 0.92 4.41 26.96
N ARG A 27 1.47 5.41 27.66
CA ARG A 27 2.11 6.57 27.03
C ARG A 27 3.09 6.02 25.99
N VAL A 28 2.78 6.14 24.70
CA VAL A 28 3.75 5.87 23.65
C VAL A 28 4.70 7.05 23.65
N ILE A 29 5.75 6.95 24.47
CA ILE A 29 6.87 7.86 24.39
C ILE A 29 7.64 7.43 23.14
N VAL A 30 7.68 8.29 22.12
CA VAL A 30 8.36 8.05 20.83
C VAL A 30 9.89 7.84 21.00
N THR A 31 10.42 7.97 22.22
CA THR A 31 11.84 7.82 22.53
C THR A 31 12.38 6.40 22.45
N GLU A 32 11.53 5.37 22.50
CA GLU A 32 11.97 3.96 22.47
C GLU A 32 11.51 3.16 21.25
N LEU A 33 10.84 3.80 20.29
CA LEU A 33 10.67 3.17 18.99
C LEU A 33 12.05 3.09 18.36
N PRO A 34 12.57 1.89 18.02
CA PRO A 34 13.80 1.79 17.26
C PRO A 34 13.55 2.53 15.95
N LEU A 35 14.06 3.78 15.87
CA LEU A 35 13.99 4.53 14.63
C LEU A 35 14.68 3.65 13.59
N PRO A 36 14.01 3.33 12.46
CA PRO A 36 14.69 2.64 11.38
C PRO A 36 15.95 3.44 11.08
N LYS A 37 17.11 2.77 11.10
CA LYS A 37 18.39 3.42 10.81
C LYS A 37 18.20 4.18 9.50
N SER A 38 18.37 5.50 9.56
CA SER A 38 18.31 6.34 8.36
C SER A 38 19.26 5.71 7.33
N PRO A 39 18.82 5.45 6.08
CA PRO A 39 19.71 4.88 5.07
C PRO A 39 20.77 5.93 4.73
N SER A 40 21.89 5.92 5.47
CA SER A 40 22.93 6.94 5.38
C SER A 40 23.81 6.79 4.13
N SER A 41 23.59 5.75 3.34
CA SER A 41 24.25 5.54 2.05
C SER A 41 23.39 4.56 1.26
N ARG A 42 22.60 5.06 0.32
CA ARG A 42 21.77 4.22 -0.55
C ARG A 42 22.67 3.68 -1.66
N GLU A 43 23.06 2.41 -1.58
CA GLU A 43 23.71 1.75 -2.73
C GLU A 43 22.71 1.68 -3.90
N PRO A 44 23.16 1.73 -5.17
CA PRO A 44 22.29 1.63 -6.35
C PRO A 44 21.39 0.37 -6.38
N SER A 45 21.76 -0.65 -5.61
CA SER A 45 21.04 -1.91 -5.38
C SER A 45 19.81 -1.80 -4.47
N GLU A 46 19.53 -0.64 -3.86
CA GLU A 46 18.38 -0.39 -2.97
C GLU A 46 17.19 0.32 -3.65
N LEU A 47 17.17 0.35 -4.99
CA LEU A 47 16.03 0.87 -5.75
C LEU A 47 14.82 -0.03 -5.53
N ILE A 48 13.70 0.58 -5.16
CA ILE A 48 12.43 -0.11 -5.00
C ILE A 48 11.89 -0.38 -6.40
N ALA A 49 11.64 -1.65 -6.71
CA ALA A 49 11.07 -2.07 -7.98
C ALA A 49 11.86 -1.51 -9.20
N PRO A 50 13.14 -1.89 -9.37
CA PRO A 50 14.04 -1.26 -10.35
C PRO A 50 13.55 -1.36 -11.81
N ALA A 51 12.68 -2.32 -12.12
CA ALA A 51 12.08 -2.46 -13.46
C ALA A 51 10.84 -1.57 -13.67
N VAL A 52 10.45 -0.76 -12.69
CA VAL A 52 9.25 0.10 -12.71
C VAL A 52 9.66 1.58 -12.73
N PRO A 53 9.04 2.41 -13.60
CA PRO A 53 9.30 3.86 -13.59
C PRO A 53 9.01 4.46 -12.22
N ARG A 54 9.91 5.33 -11.72
CA ARG A 54 9.78 5.97 -10.40
C ARG A 54 8.44 6.70 -10.17
N PRO A 55 7.85 7.41 -11.16
CA PRO A 55 6.51 7.98 -11.01
C PRO A 55 5.47 6.94 -10.60
N LEU A 56 5.46 5.81 -11.31
CA LEU A 56 4.52 4.72 -11.06
C LEU A 56 4.76 4.03 -9.70
N VAL A 57 6.00 3.98 -9.22
CA VAL A 57 6.34 3.53 -7.86
C VAL A 57 5.69 4.44 -6.83
N ALA A 58 5.86 5.77 -6.97
CA ALA A 58 5.28 6.75 -6.06
C ALA A 58 3.74 6.70 -6.08
N ASP A 59 3.13 6.59 -7.26
CA ASP A 59 1.67 6.49 -7.41
C ASP A 59 1.12 5.22 -6.76
N ALA A 60 1.80 4.08 -6.89
CA ALA A 60 1.41 2.82 -6.24
C ALA A 60 1.54 2.90 -4.71
N ILE A 61 2.56 3.59 -4.18
CA ILE A 61 2.71 3.84 -2.74
C ILE A 61 1.57 4.75 -2.24
N LEU A 62 1.29 5.86 -2.94
CA LEU A 62 0.22 6.79 -2.58
C LEU A 62 -1.17 6.15 -2.65
N ALA A 63 -1.39 5.29 -3.64
CA ALA A 63 -2.59 4.49 -3.75
C ALA A 63 -2.83 3.63 -2.50
N ARG A 64 -1.79 2.91 -2.03
CA ARG A 64 -1.88 2.10 -0.81
C ARG A 64 -2.14 2.96 0.43
N LEU A 65 -1.44 4.08 0.56
CA LEU A 65 -1.68 5.05 1.65
C LEU A 65 -3.15 5.50 1.68
N ARG A 66 -3.72 5.87 0.53
CA ARG A 66 -5.11 6.31 0.43
C ARG A 66 -6.10 5.20 0.75
N ASP A 67 -5.90 4.00 0.22
CA ASP A 67 -6.76 2.85 0.51
C ASP A 67 -6.77 2.56 2.01
N ARG A 68 -5.61 2.67 2.67
CA ARG A 68 -5.48 2.42 4.10
C ARG A 68 -6.13 3.51 4.96
N LEU A 69 -5.94 4.77 4.61
CA LEU A 69 -6.61 5.90 5.29
C LEU A 69 -8.13 5.84 5.11
N SER A 70 -8.56 5.44 3.92
CA SER A 70 -9.97 5.20 3.62
C SER A 70 -10.55 4.08 4.48
N PHE A 71 -9.84 2.95 4.57
CA PHE A 71 -10.23 1.84 5.43
C PHE A 71 -10.31 2.25 6.92
N ALA A 72 -9.40 3.11 7.37
CA ALA A 72 -9.40 3.67 8.73
C ALA A 72 -10.48 4.75 8.97
N LYS A 73 -11.34 5.03 7.97
CA LYS A 73 -12.34 6.12 8.00
C LYS A 73 -11.73 7.51 8.23
N LEU A 74 -10.49 7.70 7.80
CA LEU A 74 -9.74 8.96 7.85
C LEU A 74 -9.70 9.64 6.49
N HIS A 75 -10.77 9.48 5.70
CA HIS A 75 -10.93 10.11 4.40
C HIS A 75 -10.71 11.63 4.50
N GLY A 76 -9.94 12.19 3.58
CA GLY A 76 -9.62 13.63 3.57
C GLY A 76 -8.61 14.09 4.64
N LYS A 77 -8.15 13.19 5.53
CA LYS A 77 -7.27 13.55 6.65
C LYS A 77 -5.79 13.32 6.40
N LEU A 78 -5.34 12.91 5.22
CA LEU A 78 -3.89 12.86 4.96
C LEU A 78 -3.22 14.24 5.18
N PRO A 79 -3.84 15.36 4.75
CA PRO A 79 -3.41 16.70 5.13
C PRO A 79 -3.44 16.98 6.63
N GLU A 80 -4.43 16.46 7.37
CA GLU A 80 -4.54 16.66 8.83
C GLU A 80 -3.55 15.81 9.61
N LEU A 81 -3.35 14.55 9.20
CA LEU A 81 -2.42 13.58 9.76
C LEU A 81 -0.98 14.07 9.56
N VAL A 82 -0.71 14.71 8.42
CA VAL A 82 0.56 15.40 8.17
C VAL A 82 0.61 16.80 8.80
N GLY A 83 -0.53 17.46 8.99
CA GLY A 83 -0.65 18.75 9.69
C GLY A 83 -0.28 18.64 11.16
N LEU A 84 -0.55 17.48 11.76
CA LEU A 84 -0.01 17.09 13.07
C LEU A 84 1.52 17.08 13.10
N PHE A 85 2.19 16.81 11.96
CA PHE A 85 3.66 16.90 11.85
C PHE A 85 4.14 18.34 11.63
N GLY A 86 3.27 19.23 11.15
CA GLY A 86 3.54 20.68 11.07
C GLY A 86 3.65 21.35 12.44
N ILE A 87 3.00 20.80 13.47
CA ILE A 87 3.12 21.29 14.87
C ILE A 87 4.54 21.09 15.42
N ALA A 88 5.31 20.14 14.87
CA ALA A 88 6.69 19.85 15.29
C ALA A 88 7.76 20.68 14.55
N GLY A 89 7.41 21.32 13.43
CA GLY A 89 8.36 22.08 12.60
C GLY A 89 8.23 23.59 12.81
N ARG A 90 9.25 24.24 13.37
CA ARG A 90 9.38 25.69 13.23
C ARG A 90 9.40 26.01 11.73
N GLU A 91 8.48 26.87 11.27
CA GLU A 91 8.39 27.35 9.87
C GLU A 91 7.82 26.37 8.82
N GLY A 92 7.12 25.30 9.22
CA GLY A 92 6.44 24.41 8.25
C GLY A 92 7.41 23.52 7.45
N THR A 93 8.61 23.31 7.98
CA THR A 93 9.60 22.36 7.47
C THR A 93 9.80 21.21 8.45
N VAL A 94 10.09 20.02 7.94
CA VAL A 94 10.37 18.81 8.73
C VAL A 94 11.57 18.09 8.14
N ARG A 95 12.48 17.58 8.98
CA ARG A 95 13.61 16.78 8.50
C ARG A 95 13.11 15.51 7.80
N ARG A 96 13.71 15.17 6.66
CA ARG A 96 13.35 14.01 5.83
C ARG A 96 13.26 12.72 6.64
N ASN A 97 14.28 12.43 7.45
CA ASN A 97 14.33 11.21 8.28
C ASN A 97 13.16 11.12 9.27
N VAL A 98 12.75 12.25 9.85
CA VAL A 98 11.59 12.33 10.76
C VAL A 98 10.32 12.02 9.99
N LEU A 99 10.11 12.67 8.83
CA LEU A 99 8.94 12.43 7.99
C LEU A 99 8.85 10.97 7.50
N VAL A 100 9.97 10.39 7.07
CA VAL A 100 10.06 8.98 6.66
C VAL A 100 9.72 8.04 7.80
N SER A 101 10.31 8.26 8.98
CA SER A 101 10.07 7.42 10.17
C SER A 101 8.60 7.45 10.56
N ILE A 102 8.00 8.64 10.55
CA ILE A 102 6.59 8.83 10.83
C ILE A 102 5.71 8.06 9.83
N LEU A 103 5.95 8.23 8.53
CA LEU A 103 5.15 7.57 7.49
C LEU A 103 5.25 6.04 7.57
N ALA A 104 6.44 5.51 7.84
CA ALA A 104 6.69 4.08 7.99
C ALA A 104 6.06 3.51 9.27
N LEU A 105 6.11 4.26 10.38
CA LEU A 105 5.60 3.83 11.68
C LEU A 105 4.09 4.02 11.83
N ALA A 106 3.46 4.90 11.03
CA ALA A 106 2.03 5.15 11.05
C ALA A 106 1.17 3.95 10.55
N ARG A 107 1.78 2.79 10.26
CA ARG A 107 1.12 1.55 9.82
C ARG A 107 0.23 1.75 8.59
N LEU A 108 0.66 2.63 7.69
CA LEU A 108 -0.10 2.99 6.49
C LEU A 108 0.10 2.00 5.32
N GLY A 109 0.69 0.83 5.58
CA GLY A 109 0.94 -0.19 4.57
C GLY A 109 2.15 0.08 3.69
N ILE A 110 3.09 0.90 4.15
CA ILE A 110 4.33 1.24 3.45
C ILE A 110 5.55 1.06 4.36
N SER A 111 6.67 0.70 3.78
CA SER A 111 7.96 0.53 4.45
C SER A 111 8.76 1.83 4.59
N ALA A 112 9.80 1.81 5.42
CA ALA A 112 10.72 2.96 5.54
C ALA A 112 11.38 3.33 4.22
N LEU A 113 11.78 2.34 3.42
CA LEU A 113 12.34 2.58 2.09
C LEU A 113 11.31 3.21 1.15
N GLU A 114 10.07 2.72 1.15
CA GLU A 114 8.99 3.27 0.32
C GLU A 114 8.62 4.70 0.75
N ALA A 115 8.57 4.96 2.05
CA ALA A 115 8.35 6.30 2.59
C ALA A 115 9.47 7.26 2.15
N ASP A 116 10.73 6.81 2.20
CA ASP A 116 11.87 7.59 1.74
C ASP A 116 11.81 7.90 0.24
N GLU A 117 11.54 6.89 -0.59
CA GLU A 117 11.36 7.05 -2.03
C GLU A 117 10.25 8.04 -2.36
N LEU A 118 9.13 7.94 -1.65
CA LEU A 118 8.00 8.84 -1.82
C LEU A 118 8.36 10.29 -1.47
N VAL A 119 9.02 10.52 -0.32
CA VAL A 119 9.44 11.87 0.10
C VAL A 119 10.41 12.46 -0.90
N CYS A 120 11.41 11.68 -1.36
CA CYS A 120 12.33 12.12 -2.40
C CYS A 120 11.63 12.50 -3.70
N TYR A 121 10.68 11.67 -4.15
CA TYR A 121 9.94 11.92 -5.38
C TYR A 121 9.08 13.18 -5.28
N LEU A 122 8.23 13.29 -4.24
CA LEU A 122 7.28 14.40 -4.11
C LEU A 122 7.95 15.75 -3.87
N CYS A 123 9.12 15.75 -3.23
CA CYS A 123 9.83 16.98 -2.88
C CYS A 123 11.00 17.29 -3.83
N GLY A 124 11.21 16.48 -4.88
CA GLY A 124 12.31 16.67 -5.83
C GLY A 124 13.70 16.54 -5.20
N VAL A 125 13.82 15.84 -4.07
CA VAL A 125 15.06 15.67 -3.32
C VAL A 125 15.77 14.39 -3.79
N LYS A 126 17.09 14.47 -4.02
CA LYS A 126 17.89 13.28 -4.37
C LYS A 126 17.99 12.33 -3.16
N ALA A 127 17.89 11.02 -3.41
CA ALA A 127 17.91 10.00 -2.37
C ALA A 127 19.16 10.02 -1.48
N ALA A 128 20.31 10.48 -2.00
CA ALA A 128 21.58 10.59 -1.27
C ALA A 128 21.79 11.92 -0.52
N ALA A 129 20.84 12.86 -0.59
CA ALA A 129 20.98 14.12 0.15
C ALA A 129 20.67 13.85 1.63
N GLY A 130 21.63 14.14 2.52
CA GLY A 130 21.64 13.79 3.95
C GLY A 130 20.49 14.37 4.79
N ASP A 131 20.80 15.15 5.84
CA ASP A 131 19.79 15.75 6.73
C ASP A 131 19.07 16.93 6.03
N VAL A 132 18.18 16.60 5.10
CA VAL A 132 17.43 17.56 4.29
C VAL A 132 16.12 17.93 5.00
N CYS A 133 15.87 19.23 5.14
CA CYS A 133 14.57 19.73 5.53
C CYS A 133 13.61 19.76 4.33
N VAL A 134 12.46 19.16 4.49
CA VAL A 134 11.38 19.11 3.51
C VAL A 134 10.32 20.14 3.89
N LYS A 135 9.90 20.98 2.92
CA LYS A 135 8.74 21.86 3.09
C LYS A 135 7.48 21.00 3.04
N LEU A 136 6.67 21.04 4.10
CA LEU A 136 5.43 20.27 4.14
C LEU A 136 4.47 20.68 3.01
N ALA A 137 4.48 21.96 2.63
CA ALA A 137 3.71 22.48 1.49
C ALA A 137 4.00 21.76 0.16
N ASP A 138 5.27 21.43 -0.10
CA ASP A 138 5.66 20.74 -1.34
C ASP A 138 5.26 19.26 -1.29
N PHE A 139 5.41 18.62 -0.13
CA PHE A 139 4.88 17.27 0.10
C PHE A 139 3.37 17.21 -0.13
N TYR A 140 2.61 18.18 0.41
CA TYR A 140 1.15 18.27 0.19
C TYR A 140 0.78 18.44 -1.27
N ARG A 141 1.45 19.37 -1.96
CA ARG A 141 1.21 19.62 -3.38
C ARG A 141 1.48 18.35 -4.19
N GLY A 142 2.55 17.63 -3.86
CA GLY A 142 2.86 16.34 -4.47
C GLY A 142 1.76 15.29 -4.24
N VAL A 143 1.33 15.11 -3.00
CA VAL A 143 0.24 14.18 -2.63
C VAL A 143 -1.07 14.53 -3.35
N GLN A 144 -1.40 15.81 -3.47
CA GLN A 144 -2.62 16.27 -4.15
C GLN A 144 -2.56 16.00 -5.65
N ARG A 145 -1.41 16.25 -6.29
CA ARG A 145 -1.21 16.00 -7.73
C ARG A 145 -1.36 14.53 -8.06
N ALA A 146 -0.62 13.67 -7.37
CA ALA A 146 -0.64 12.23 -7.58
C ALA A 146 -1.96 11.53 -7.17
N GLY A 147 -3.02 12.30 -6.93
CA GLY A 147 -4.39 11.85 -6.68
C GLY A 147 -5.37 12.24 -7.76
N SER A 148 -4.87 12.77 -8.87
CA SER A 148 -5.67 12.97 -10.05
C SER A 148 -6.19 11.61 -10.56
N PRO A 149 -7.38 11.57 -11.19
CA PRO A 149 -7.88 10.37 -11.85
C PRO A 149 -6.93 9.83 -12.92
N GLU A 150 -6.16 10.72 -13.56
CA GLU A 150 -5.18 10.39 -14.60
C GLU A 150 -4.01 9.58 -14.03
N ASP A 151 -3.51 9.96 -12.85
CA ASP A 151 -2.43 9.25 -12.15
C ASP A 151 -2.88 7.91 -11.55
N TRP A 152 -4.20 7.74 -11.32
CA TRP A 152 -4.75 6.48 -10.82
C TRP A 152 -4.81 5.37 -11.86
N LEU A 153 -5.00 5.72 -13.13
CA LEU A 153 -5.24 4.75 -14.20
C LEU A 153 -4.10 3.71 -14.33
N PRO A 154 -2.81 4.10 -14.36
CA PRO A 154 -1.70 3.13 -14.40
C PRO A 154 -1.69 2.16 -13.20
N VAL A 155 -1.99 2.66 -11.99
CA VAL A 155 -2.05 1.82 -10.78
C VAL A 155 -3.22 0.86 -10.85
N TRP A 156 -4.38 1.31 -11.34
CA TRP A 156 -5.53 0.43 -11.57
C TRP A 156 -5.20 -0.67 -12.59
N GLN A 157 -4.52 -0.35 -13.68
CA GLN A 157 -4.07 -1.33 -14.67
C GLN A 157 -3.13 -2.37 -14.04
N MET A 158 -2.19 -1.95 -13.19
CA MET A 158 -1.34 -2.88 -12.43
C MET A 158 -2.18 -3.83 -11.56
N ARG A 159 -3.22 -3.33 -10.88
CA ARG A 159 -4.12 -4.15 -10.06
C ARG A 159 -4.89 -5.17 -10.89
N GLN A 160 -5.39 -4.77 -12.06
CA GLN A 160 -6.10 -5.69 -12.95
C GLN A 160 -5.17 -6.77 -13.50
N LEU A 161 -3.97 -6.39 -13.93
CA LEU A 161 -2.97 -7.34 -14.39
C LEU A 161 -2.60 -8.35 -13.28
N ALA A 162 -2.41 -7.88 -12.05
CA ALA A 162 -2.14 -8.75 -10.90
C ALA A 162 -3.31 -9.73 -10.66
N ARG A 163 -4.57 -9.26 -10.69
CA ARG A 163 -5.76 -10.12 -10.55
C ARG A 163 -5.82 -11.18 -11.64
N GLN A 164 -5.63 -10.78 -12.89
CA GLN A 164 -5.66 -11.70 -14.03
C GLN A 164 -4.56 -12.75 -13.93
N ARG A 165 -3.34 -12.33 -13.59
CA ARG A 165 -2.19 -13.24 -13.48
C ARG A 165 -2.31 -14.18 -12.29
N LEU A 166 -2.92 -13.75 -11.19
CA LEU A 166 -3.02 -14.52 -9.94
C LEU A 166 -4.35 -15.24 -9.73
N ASP A 167 -5.28 -15.13 -10.68
CA ASP A 167 -6.56 -15.83 -10.62
C ASP A 167 -6.35 -17.35 -10.49
N GLY A 168 -6.97 -17.95 -9.48
CA GLY A 168 -6.84 -19.38 -9.14
C GLY A 168 -5.52 -19.75 -8.45
N ARG A 169 -4.58 -18.82 -8.25
CA ARG A 169 -3.24 -19.11 -7.69
C ARG A 169 -3.16 -18.91 -6.17
N GLY A 170 -4.24 -18.50 -5.51
CA GLY A 170 -4.27 -18.22 -4.07
C GLY A 170 -3.84 -19.41 -3.21
N ALA A 171 -4.26 -20.62 -3.58
CA ALA A 171 -3.89 -21.85 -2.88
C ALA A 171 -2.39 -22.16 -2.99
N ALA A 172 -1.78 -21.94 -4.16
CA ALA A 172 -0.34 -22.15 -4.37
C ALA A 172 0.51 -21.16 -3.55
N LEU A 173 0.13 -19.88 -3.58
CA LEU A 173 0.77 -18.85 -2.75
C LEU A 173 0.67 -19.19 -1.25
N THR A 174 -0.52 -19.59 -0.80
CA THR A 174 -0.78 -19.91 0.61
C THR A 174 0.00 -21.15 1.05
N ALA A 175 0.05 -22.20 0.23
CA ALA A 175 0.83 -23.39 0.53
C ALA A 175 2.33 -23.07 0.67
N ASN A 176 2.89 -22.30 -0.26
CA ASN A 176 4.30 -21.90 -0.22
C ASN A 176 4.63 -20.98 0.96
N ALA A 177 3.73 -20.05 1.31
CA ALA A 177 3.91 -19.22 2.49
C ALA A 177 3.86 -20.06 3.78
N SER A 178 2.94 -21.01 3.85
CA SER A 178 2.74 -21.84 5.06
C SER A 178 3.93 -22.74 5.38
N THR A 179 4.69 -23.20 4.37
CA THR A 179 5.91 -24.01 4.61
C THR A 179 7.00 -23.21 5.33
N LEU A 180 6.99 -21.89 5.22
CA LEU A 180 7.94 -21.00 5.89
C LEU A 180 7.57 -20.72 7.35
N ARG A 181 6.45 -21.30 7.86
CA ARG A 181 5.92 -21.07 9.21
C ARG A 181 5.79 -19.60 9.59
N CYS A 182 5.60 -18.74 8.59
CA CYS A 182 5.42 -17.31 8.79
C CYS A 182 3.99 -17.02 9.26
N GLY A 183 3.83 -16.02 10.11
CA GLY A 183 2.54 -15.49 10.51
C GLY A 183 1.86 -14.72 9.36
N GLU A 184 1.40 -13.51 9.64
CA GLU A 184 0.79 -12.64 8.62
C GLU A 184 1.82 -11.92 7.73
N TRP A 185 3.07 -11.82 8.19
CA TRP A 185 4.16 -11.08 7.56
C TRP A 185 5.20 -12.03 6.96
N LEU A 186 5.69 -11.68 5.78
CA LEU A 186 6.77 -12.36 5.07
C LEU A 186 7.86 -11.37 4.68
N SER A 187 9.13 -11.78 4.69
CA SER A 187 10.17 -10.98 4.06
C SER A 187 9.84 -10.75 2.58
N GLU A 188 10.18 -9.58 2.02
CA GLU A 188 9.92 -9.31 0.59
C GLU A 188 10.56 -10.39 -0.31
N ARG A 189 11.76 -10.86 0.06
CA ARG A 189 12.48 -11.93 -0.65
C ARG A 189 11.68 -13.24 -0.66
N ASP A 190 11.13 -13.65 0.48
CA ASP A 190 10.37 -14.89 0.56
C ASP A 190 9.00 -14.76 -0.11
N PHE A 191 8.37 -13.59 0.00
CA PHE A 191 7.15 -13.28 -0.74
C PHE A 191 7.37 -13.37 -2.26
N ARG A 192 8.45 -12.77 -2.78
CA ARG A 192 8.86 -12.86 -4.19
C ARG A 192 9.06 -14.31 -4.62
N ARG A 193 9.75 -15.12 -3.81
CA ARG A 193 9.93 -16.56 -4.07
C ARG A 193 8.58 -17.27 -4.19
N CYS A 194 7.67 -17.05 -3.23
CA CYS A 194 6.33 -17.63 -3.26
C CYS A 194 5.54 -17.21 -4.51
N LEU A 195 5.64 -15.93 -4.88
CA LEU A 195 4.99 -15.34 -6.05
C LEU A 195 5.47 -15.97 -7.35
N ILE A 196 6.78 -16.06 -7.54
CA ILE A 196 7.39 -16.70 -8.71
C ILE A 196 6.95 -18.16 -8.80
N THR A 197 7.06 -18.93 -7.70
CA THR A 197 6.66 -20.34 -7.69
C THR A 197 5.18 -20.52 -8.02
N ALA A 198 4.29 -19.66 -7.54
CA ALA A 198 2.87 -19.72 -7.86
C ALA A 198 2.59 -19.40 -9.33
N LEU A 199 3.31 -18.43 -9.91
CA LEU A 199 3.17 -18.00 -11.29
C LEU A 199 3.78 -18.99 -12.31
N SER A 200 4.85 -19.70 -11.93
CA SER A 200 5.51 -20.67 -12.80
C SER A 200 4.78 -22.00 -13.00
N LYS A 201 3.66 -22.25 -12.29
CA LYS A 201 2.90 -23.51 -12.42
C LYS A 201 2.38 -23.81 -13.83
N ASP A 202 2.26 -22.80 -14.69
CA ASP A 202 1.77 -22.95 -16.07
C ASP A 202 2.90 -22.85 -17.11
N GLY A 203 4.17 -22.97 -16.70
CA GLY A 203 5.32 -22.83 -17.58
C GLY A 203 5.57 -21.40 -18.09
N GLN A 204 4.75 -20.43 -17.70
CA GLN A 204 4.96 -19.02 -18.01
C GLN A 204 6.06 -18.43 -17.12
N LYS A 205 7.08 -17.87 -17.76
CA LYS A 205 8.14 -17.12 -17.08
C LYS A 205 7.60 -15.73 -16.72
N VAL A 206 7.70 -15.38 -15.44
CA VAL A 206 7.42 -14.02 -14.96
C VAL A 206 8.62 -13.15 -15.31
N ASN A 207 8.39 -12.01 -15.95
CA ASN A 207 9.47 -11.04 -16.15
C ASN A 207 9.64 -10.18 -14.88
N SER A 208 10.84 -9.63 -14.68
CA SER A 208 11.17 -8.85 -13.48
C SER A 208 10.28 -7.63 -13.28
N GLY A 209 9.84 -6.98 -14.37
CA GLY A 209 8.93 -5.84 -14.30
C GLY A 209 7.52 -6.20 -13.80
N GLU A 210 7.00 -7.36 -14.20
CA GLU A 210 5.71 -7.87 -13.70
C GLU A 210 5.79 -8.23 -12.22
N GLU A 211 6.86 -8.91 -11.81
CA GLU A 211 7.12 -9.24 -10.40
C GLU A 211 7.18 -7.97 -9.54
N ASP A 212 8.00 -7.01 -9.95
CA ASP A 212 8.16 -5.74 -9.24
C ASP A 212 6.84 -4.97 -9.11
N ARG A 213 6.05 -4.92 -10.19
CA ARG A 213 4.71 -4.32 -10.17
C ARG A 213 3.78 -5.01 -9.19
N MET A 214 3.78 -6.33 -9.10
CA MET A 214 2.94 -7.07 -8.15
C MET A 214 3.38 -6.85 -6.72
N VAL A 215 4.69 -6.84 -6.45
CA VAL A 215 5.24 -6.59 -5.11
C VAL A 215 4.92 -5.17 -4.63
N LEU A 216 4.92 -4.18 -5.53
CA LEU A 216 4.52 -2.79 -5.22
C LEU A 216 3.06 -2.67 -4.75
N LEU A 217 2.18 -3.59 -5.17
CA LEU A 217 0.78 -3.57 -4.74
C LEU A 217 0.58 -4.14 -3.33
N ALA A 218 1.55 -4.88 -2.80
CA ALA A 218 1.43 -5.55 -1.52
C ALA A 218 1.68 -4.58 -0.36
N GLU A 219 0.81 -4.58 0.66
CA GLU A 219 1.04 -3.76 1.86
C GLU A 219 2.30 -4.22 2.60
N LYS A 220 3.10 -3.26 3.08
CA LYS A 220 4.33 -3.53 3.85
C LYS A 220 4.29 -2.89 5.24
N ASN A 221 5.01 -3.49 6.18
CA ASN A 221 5.31 -2.85 7.46
C ASN A 221 6.56 -1.96 7.35
N SER A 222 6.93 -1.28 8.45
CA SER A 222 8.09 -0.38 8.49
C SER A 222 9.41 -1.04 8.11
N LEU A 223 9.54 -2.36 8.33
CA LEU A 223 10.72 -3.17 8.00
C LEU A 223 10.75 -3.67 6.55
N GLY A 224 9.68 -3.45 5.77
CA GLY A 224 9.58 -3.96 4.40
C GLY A 224 9.02 -5.38 4.29
N GLU A 225 8.51 -5.95 5.39
CA GLU A 225 7.82 -7.24 5.32
C GLU A 225 6.43 -7.06 4.73
N VAL A 226 6.03 -8.03 3.91
CA VAL A 226 4.80 -8.03 3.13
C VAL A 226 3.67 -8.71 3.91
N ARG A 227 2.50 -8.05 3.96
CA ARG A 227 1.25 -8.58 4.52
C ARG A 227 0.60 -9.57 3.55
N TRP A 228 1.22 -10.74 3.39
CA TRP A 228 0.97 -11.64 2.26
C TRP A 228 -0.46 -12.19 2.22
N ARG A 229 -1.10 -12.45 3.37
CA ARG A 229 -2.49 -12.97 3.41
C ARG A 229 -3.48 -12.00 2.79
N ARG A 230 -3.31 -10.71 3.10
CA ARG A 230 -4.15 -9.63 2.55
C ARG A 230 -3.91 -9.45 1.06
N PHE A 231 -2.66 -9.60 0.62
CA PHE A 231 -2.34 -9.61 -0.81
C PHE A 231 -3.03 -10.77 -1.55
N VAL A 232 -2.93 -12.00 -1.02
CA VAL A 232 -3.61 -13.17 -1.59
C VAL A 232 -5.12 -12.92 -1.67
N PHE A 233 -5.75 -12.48 -0.58
CA PHE A 233 -7.18 -12.19 -0.57
C PHE A 233 -7.59 -11.14 -1.62
N ALA A 234 -6.78 -10.10 -1.83
CA ALA A 234 -7.10 -9.02 -2.74
C ALA A 234 -6.90 -9.36 -4.23
N TYR A 235 -5.91 -10.19 -4.55
CA TYR A 235 -5.45 -10.39 -5.93
C TYR A 235 -5.48 -11.83 -6.42
N ALA A 236 -5.41 -12.82 -5.52
CA ALA A 236 -5.32 -14.22 -5.87
C ALA A 236 -6.57 -14.96 -5.40
N SER A 237 -7.49 -15.25 -6.34
CA SER A 237 -8.69 -15.99 -5.99
C SER A 237 -8.36 -17.39 -5.46
N MET A 238 -9.03 -17.79 -4.38
CA MET A 238 -8.99 -19.14 -3.84
C MET A 238 -10.03 -19.97 -4.60
N ARG A 239 -9.75 -20.34 -5.85
CA ARG A 239 -10.56 -21.37 -6.51
C ARG A 239 -10.25 -22.69 -5.82
N VAL A 240 -10.99 -23.00 -4.75
CA VAL A 240 -11.06 -24.36 -4.20
C VAL A 240 -11.56 -25.21 -5.34
N GLY A 241 -10.81 -26.24 -5.73
CA GLY A 241 -11.14 -27.10 -6.86
C GLY A 241 -12.53 -27.71 -6.68
N GLY A 242 -13.54 -27.03 -7.22
CA GLY A 242 -14.86 -27.58 -7.44
C GLY A 242 -14.74 -28.53 -8.62
N SER A 243 -14.99 -29.81 -8.34
CA SER A 243 -15.25 -30.83 -9.35
C SER A 243 -16.19 -30.29 -10.44
N GLY A 244 -15.94 -30.72 -11.68
CA GLY A 244 -16.53 -30.16 -12.90
C GLY A 244 -18.04 -29.92 -12.84
N GLY A 245 -18.43 -28.68 -13.11
CA GLY A 245 -19.74 -28.31 -13.61
C GLY A 245 -19.57 -27.69 -14.98
N THR A 246 -20.06 -28.37 -16.01
CA THR A 246 -20.14 -27.92 -17.41
C THR A 246 -20.67 -26.48 -17.55
N PRO A 247 -20.15 -25.66 -18.49
CA PRO A 247 -20.69 -24.34 -18.75
C PRO A 247 -22.04 -24.45 -19.46
N GLY A 248 -23.12 -24.26 -18.69
CA GLY A 248 -24.49 -24.15 -19.22
C GLY A 248 -24.72 -22.78 -19.85
N THR A 249 -24.77 -22.76 -21.18
CA THR A 249 -25.62 -21.94 -22.07
C THR A 249 -26.08 -20.53 -21.63
N SER A 250 -25.61 -19.55 -22.42
CA SER A 250 -26.18 -18.26 -22.84
C SER A 250 -27.30 -17.57 -22.03
N PRO A 251 -27.21 -16.25 -21.81
CA PRO A 251 -28.31 -15.48 -21.23
C PRO A 251 -29.47 -15.36 -22.23
N ALA A 252 -30.65 -15.81 -21.79
CA ALA A 252 -31.90 -15.61 -22.51
C ALA A 252 -32.26 -14.12 -22.58
N LYS A 253 -32.62 -13.69 -23.78
CA LYS A 253 -33.20 -12.38 -24.13
C LYS A 253 -34.45 -12.11 -23.27
N PRO A 254 -34.60 -10.92 -22.66
CA PRO A 254 -35.84 -10.62 -21.94
C PRO A 254 -36.99 -10.49 -22.93
N ALA A 255 -38.07 -11.21 -22.63
CA ALA A 255 -39.31 -11.19 -23.37
C ALA A 255 -40.02 -9.85 -23.18
N ASP A 256 -40.61 -9.44 -24.29
CA ASP A 256 -41.58 -8.38 -24.48
C ASP A 256 -42.74 -8.48 -23.47
N ALA A 257 -43.02 -7.37 -22.79
CA ALA A 257 -44.27 -7.14 -22.07
C ALA A 257 -44.65 -5.66 -22.25
N GLY A 258 -45.39 -5.37 -23.32
CA GLY A 258 -46.37 -4.28 -23.29
C GLY A 258 -47.36 -4.51 -22.14
N ARG A 259 -48.08 -3.52 -21.60
CA ARG A 259 -48.62 -2.30 -22.20
C ARG A 259 -49.35 -1.51 -21.09
N HIS A 260 -49.59 -0.21 -21.37
CA HIS A 260 -50.47 0.75 -20.67
C HIS A 260 -49.86 1.37 -19.40
N GLY A 261 -49.70 2.69 -19.26
CA GLY A 261 -50.23 3.84 -19.98
C GLY A 261 -50.61 4.88 -18.94
N LEU A 262 -50.13 6.12 -19.08
CA LEU A 262 -50.85 7.35 -18.77
C LEU A 262 -49.96 8.54 -19.12
N ALA A 263 -50.44 9.31 -20.08
CA ALA A 263 -49.97 10.63 -20.43
C ALA A 263 -50.34 11.63 -19.31
N VAL A 264 -49.46 12.58 -19.02
CA VAL A 264 -49.85 13.96 -18.66
C VAL A 264 -48.86 14.90 -19.35
N GLU A 265 -49.45 15.91 -19.98
CA GLU A 265 -48.88 16.90 -20.87
C GLU A 265 -47.89 17.88 -20.23
N ALA A 266 -47.23 18.62 -21.13
CA ALA A 266 -46.27 19.68 -20.92
C ALA A 266 -46.90 21.02 -20.44
N ALA A 267 -45.99 21.93 -20.09
CA ALA A 267 -46.13 23.38 -19.82
C ALA A 267 -46.36 23.79 -18.36
#